data_AF-A0A951VEP6-F1
#
_entry.id   AF-A0A951VEP6-F1
#
_cell.length_a   1.000
_cell.length_b   1.000
_cell.length_c   1.000
_cell.angle_alpha   90.00
_cell.angle_beta   90.00
_cell.angle_gamma   90.00
#
_symmetry.space_group_name_H-M   'P 1'
#
loop_
_entity.id
_entity.type
_entity.pdbx_description
1 polymer ?
#
loop_
_entity_poly.entity_id
_entity_poly.type
_entity_poly.pdbx_seq_one_letter_code
_entity_poly.pdbx_strand_id
1 'polypeptide(L)'
;EVAEHLPGEAADTFVNTLTMLGDIILFSAAVPGQGGQNHLNEQWPVYWMEKFIKKGYSFYDEVRWKFWDNNKVEYWYSQNMFLVIKDGTNDFGLKKTEQPLNVIHPDLFSLAWKSEKHIASEYRKIVWGEMAPVYYARLLTKSILRRLKLLR
;
A
#
# COMPACT_ATOMS: atom_id res chain seq x y z
N GLU A 1 -7.43 -6.82 6.07
CA GLU A 1 -6.54 -6.52 4.94
C GLU A 1 -6.75 -7.66 3.94
N VAL A 2 -7.36 -7.33 2.80
CA VAL A 2 -7.85 -8.27 1.77
C VAL A 2 -7.86 -7.57 0.41
N ALA A 3 -8.25 -6.31 0.37
CA ALA A 3 -8.48 -5.55 -0.85
C ALA A 3 -7.26 -5.51 -1.79
N GLU A 4 -6.08 -5.35 -1.21
CA GLU A 4 -4.77 -5.30 -1.88
C GLU A 4 -4.31 -6.67 -2.42
N HIS A 5 -4.80 -7.77 -1.86
CA HIS A 5 -4.46 -9.13 -2.30
C HIS A 5 -5.31 -9.61 -3.48
N LEU A 6 -6.39 -8.90 -3.78
CA LEU A 6 -7.28 -9.21 -4.90
C LEU A 6 -6.78 -8.53 -6.18
N PRO A 7 -6.99 -9.12 -7.37
CA PRO A 7 -6.74 -8.42 -8.62
C PRO A 7 -7.68 -7.21 -8.76
N GLY A 8 -7.25 -6.16 -9.47
CA GLY A 8 -8.00 -4.90 -9.57
C GLY A 8 -9.40 -5.06 -10.16
N GLU A 9 -9.60 -6.05 -11.03
CA GLU A 9 -10.87 -6.41 -11.63
C GLU A 9 -11.89 -6.92 -10.60
N ALA A 10 -11.44 -7.45 -9.47
CA ALA A 10 -12.30 -7.92 -8.40
C ALA A 10 -12.76 -6.79 -7.45
N ALA A 11 -12.22 -5.57 -7.59
CA ALA A 11 -12.47 -4.47 -6.64
C ALA A 11 -13.95 -4.10 -6.53
N ASP A 12 -14.68 -4.01 -7.65
CA ASP A 12 -16.12 -3.67 -7.64
C ASP A 12 -16.96 -4.77 -7.00
N THR A 13 -16.67 -6.04 -7.30
CA THR A 13 -17.32 -7.19 -6.67
C THR A 13 -17.05 -7.22 -5.17
N PHE A 14 -15.82 -6.91 -4.75
CA PHE A 14 -15.45 -6.87 -3.34
C PHE A 14 -16.21 -5.78 -2.58
N VAL A 15 -16.24 -4.54 -3.10
CA VAL A 15 -17.01 -3.45 -2.52
C VAL A 15 -18.50 -3.79 -2.45
N ASN A 16 -19.07 -4.36 -3.53
CA ASN A 16 -20.47 -4.82 -3.53
C ASN A 16 -20.76 -5.84 -2.43
N THR A 17 -19.85 -6.79 -2.23
CA THR A 17 -20.01 -7.82 -1.20
C THR A 17 -20.03 -7.20 0.19
N LEU A 18 -19.09 -6.29 0.47
CA LEU A 18 -19.01 -5.61 1.77
C LEU A 18 -20.27 -4.78 2.07
N THR A 19 -20.77 -4.01 1.09
CA THR A 19 -21.96 -3.18 1.27
C THR A 19 -23.26 -3.98 1.37
N MET A 20 -23.29 -5.21 0.87
CA MET A 20 -24.41 -6.13 1.13
C MET A 20 -24.40 -6.72 2.54
N LEU A 21 -23.24 -6.78 3.19
CA LEU A 21 -23.05 -7.44 4.48
C LEU A 21 -23.18 -6.51 5.69
N GLY A 22 -23.06 -5.19 5.51
CA GLY A 22 -23.19 -4.27 6.63
C GLY A 22 -23.31 -2.79 6.24
N ASP A 23 -23.98 -2.04 7.10
CA ASP A 23 -24.15 -0.59 6.97
C ASP A 23 -22.95 0.19 7.54
N ILE A 24 -22.13 -0.45 8.39
CA ILE A 24 -20.90 0.12 8.99
C ILE A 24 -19.76 -0.87 8.74
N ILE A 25 -18.72 -0.42 8.03
CA ILE A 25 -17.58 -1.24 7.60
C ILE A 25 -16.29 -0.59 8.07
N LEU A 26 -15.46 -1.33 8.80
CA LEU A 26 -14.06 -0.95 9.02
C LEU A 26 -13.25 -1.47 7.83
N PHE A 27 -12.78 -0.55 6.99
CA PHE A 27 -12.10 -0.85 5.73
C PHE A 27 -10.60 -0.56 5.84
N SER A 28 -9.78 -1.42 5.26
CA SER A 28 -8.33 -1.21 5.11
C SER A 28 -7.85 -1.79 3.79
N ALA A 29 -7.02 -1.03 3.08
CA ALA A 29 -6.37 -1.42 1.84
C ALA A 29 -5.02 -0.72 1.69
N ALA A 30 -3.98 -1.46 1.30
CA ALA A 30 -2.63 -0.91 1.11
C ALA A 30 -2.58 0.18 0.01
N VAL A 31 -1.84 1.25 0.28
CA VAL A 31 -1.54 2.30 -0.69
C VAL A 31 -0.44 1.90 -1.68
N PRO A 32 -0.35 2.52 -2.87
CA PRO A 32 0.67 2.17 -3.86
C PRO A 32 2.10 2.29 -3.33
N GLY A 33 2.89 1.25 -3.55
CA GLY A 33 4.29 1.18 -3.12
C GLY A 33 4.49 0.81 -1.65
N GLN A 34 3.40 0.52 -0.91
CA GLN A 34 3.50 0.01 0.46
C GLN A 34 4.22 -1.34 0.51
N GLY A 35 3.99 -2.17 -0.51
CA GLY A 35 4.47 -3.55 -0.56
C GLY A 35 3.80 -4.43 0.47
N GLY A 36 4.16 -5.71 0.42
CA GLY A 36 3.61 -6.76 1.27
C GLY A 36 3.49 -8.06 0.50
N GLN A 37 3.11 -9.14 1.19
CA GLN A 37 3.04 -10.45 0.57
C GLN A 37 1.85 -10.53 -0.38
N ASN A 38 2.10 -10.78 -1.67
CA ASN A 38 1.06 -10.92 -2.69
C ASN A 38 0.13 -9.70 -2.77
N HIS A 39 0.68 -8.48 -2.74
CA HIS A 39 -0.10 -7.28 -3.04
C HIS A 39 -0.21 -7.14 -4.56
N LEU A 40 -1.44 -7.20 -5.08
CA LEU A 40 -1.78 -7.12 -6.49
C LEU A 40 -2.50 -5.81 -6.85
N ASN A 41 -3.23 -5.23 -5.89
CA ASN A 41 -4.09 -4.07 -6.11
C ASN A 41 -3.92 -3.03 -4.99
N GLU A 42 -2.70 -2.56 -4.81
CA GLU A 42 -2.41 -1.40 -3.98
C GLU A 42 -3.01 -0.16 -4.62
N GLN A 43 -3.90 0.52 -3.91
CA GLN A 43 -4.68 1.63 -4.46
C GLN A 43 -4.87 2.73 -3.44
N TRP A 44 -4.91 3.97 -3.95
CA TRP A 44 -5.15 5.13 -3.10
C TRP A 44 -6.52 5.08 -2.43
N PRO A 45 -6.68 5.61 -1.21
CA PRO A 45 -7.98 5.65 -0.54
C PRO A 45 -9.10 6.27 -1.37
N VAL A 46 -8.79 7.29 -2.20
CA VAL A 46 -9.77 7.91 -3.11
C VAL A 46 -10.36 6.90 -4.10
N TYR A 47 -9.57 5.95 -4.62
CA TYR A 47 -10.07 4.90 -5.52
C TYR A 47 -11.13 4.03 -4.85
N TRP A 48 -10.92 3.65 -3.58
CA TRP A 48 -11.89 2.88 -2.81
C TRP A 48 -13.12 3.71 -2.45
N MET A 49 -12.91 4.95 -2.01
CA MET A 49 -13.97 5.90 -1.67
C MET A 49 -14.95 6.09 -2.84
N GLU A 50 -14.45 6.30 -4.06
CA GLU A 50 -15.30 6.46 -5.25
C GLU A 50 -16.21 5.25 -5.52
N LYS A 51 -15.75 4.04 -5.20
CA LYS A 51 -16.55 2.81 -5.35
C LYS A 51 -17.63 2.71 -4.27
N PHE A 52 -17.29 3.04 -3.03
CA PHE A 52 -18.25 3.06 -1.92
C PHE A 52 -19.32 4.15 -2.08
N ILE A 53 -18.95 5.35 -2.55
CA ILE A 53 -19.90 6.44 -2.83
C ILE A 53 -20.97 5.98 -3.84
N LYS A 54 -20.58 5.24 -4.89
CA LYS A 54 -21.54 4.66 -5.86
C LYS A 54 -22.51 3.66 -5.25
N LYS A 55 -22.27 3.21 -4.02
CA LYS A 55 -23.12 2.29 -3.25
C LYS A 55 -23.90 2.99 -2.13
N GLY A 56 -23.81 4.32 -2.02
CA GLY A 56 -24.46 5.09 -0.95
C GLY A 56 -23.73 5.00 0.38
N TYR A 57 -22.39 4.97 0.36
CA TYR A 57 -21.54 4.95 1.55
C TYR A 57 -20.57 6.13 1.53
N SER A 58 -20.28 6.67 2.71
CA SER A 58 -19.33 7.76 2.93
C SER A 58 -18.13 7.29 3.76
N PHE A 59 -16.96 7.87 3.50
CA PHE A 59 -15.73 7.62 4.27
C PHE A 59 -15.65 8.55 5.47
N TYR A 60 -15.08 8.02 6.54
CA TYR A 60 -14.81 8.71 7.81
C TYR A 60 -13.39 8.36 8.24
N ASP A 61 -12.54 9.38 8.25
CA ASP A 61 -11.11 9.30 8.45
C ASP A 61 -10.74 9.91 9.79
N GLU A 62 -11.33 9.38 10.86
CA GLU A 62 -10.95 9.77 12.23
C GLU A 62 -10.06 8.70 12.89
N VAL A 63 -10.11 7.47 12.38
CA VAL A 63 -9.41 6.33 12.97
C VAL A 63 -7.90 6.46 12.78
N ARG A 64 -7.44 6.83 11.58
CA ARG A 64 -6.00 6.99 11.27
C ARG A 64 -5.33 7.99 12.21
N TRP A 65 -5.96 9.15 12.40
CA TRP A 65 -5.40 10.23 13.22
C TRP A 65 -5.32 9.89 14.71
N LYS A 66 -6.16 8.99 15.21
CA LYS A 66 -6.09 8.53 16.61
C LYS A 66 -4.85 7.69 16.91
N PHE A 67 -4.31 7.02 15.89
CA PHE A 67 -3.19 6.10 16.03
C PHE A 67 -1.94 6.54 15.25
N TRP A 68 -1.99 7.67 14.56
CA TRP A 68 -0.95 8.14 13.64
C TRP A 68 0.44 8.18 14.30
N ASP A 69 0.54 8.77 15.49
CA ASP A 69 1.83 8.87 16.21
C ASP A 69 2.00 7.78 17.28
N ASN A 70 1.14 6.75 17.28
CA ASN A 70 1.19 5.69 18.29
C ASN A 70 2.12 4.56 17.84
N ASN A 71 3.35 4.56 18.37
CA ASN A 71 4.38 3.55 18.06
C ASN A 71 4.06 2.12 18.52
N LYS A 72 2.95 1.89 19.23
CA LYS A 72 2.45 0.54 19.54
C LYS A 72 1.51 -0.01 18.47
N VAL A 73 1.12 0.81 17.50
CA VAL A 73 0.31 0.44 16.36
C VAL A 73 1.22 0.44 15.13
N GLU A 74 1.26 -0.68 14.43
CA GLU A 74 2.05 -0.79 13.21
C GLU A 74 1.54 0.21 12.17
N TYR A 75 2.47 0.86 11.47
CA TYR A 75 2.16 2.01 10.62
C TYR A 75 1.12 1.70 9.56
N TRP A 76 1.08 0.45 9.04
CA TRP A 76 0.13 0.06 8.00
C TRP A 76 -1.32 0.08 8.49
N TYR A 77 -1.57 -0.18 9.78
CA TYR A 77 -2.90 -0.01 10.36
C TYR A 77 -3.29 1.47 10.43
N SER A 78 -2.39 2.33 10.90
CA SER A 78 -2.62 3.79 10.94
C SER A 78 -2.72 4.41 9.55
N GLN A 79 -2.04 3.85 8.55
CA GLN A 79 -2.01 4.33 7.17
C GLN A 79 -3.31 4.04 6.40
N ASN A 80 -3.88 2.85 6.58
CA ASN A 80 -4.85 2.28 5.64
C ASN A 80 -6.30 2.25 6.15
N MET A 81 -6.51 2.49 7.45
CA MET A 81 -7.78 2.18 8.11
C MET A 81 -8.80 3.32 8.06
N PHE A 82 -9.98 3.05 7.49
CA PHE A 82 -11.10 3.99 7.40
C PHE A 82 -12.38 3.36 7.93
N LEU A 83 -13.26 4.19 8.48
CA LEU A 83 -14.64 3.77 8.70
C LEU A 83 -15.47 4.18 7.49
N VAL A 84 -16.29 3.26 6.99
CA VAL A 84 -17.14 3.47 5.81
C VAL A 84 -18.57 3.17 6.22
N ILE A 85 -19.43 4.19 6.16
CA ILE A 85 -20.79 4.12 6.71
C ILE A 85 -21.79 4.43 5.61
N LYS A 86 -22.86 3.63 5.55
CA LYS A 86 -23.98 3.83 4.65
C LYS A 86 -24.72 5.12 4.98
N ASP A 87 -25.02 5.91 3.96
CA ASP A 87 -25.73 7.16 4.10
C ASP A 87 -27.10 6.94 4.77
N GLY A 88 -27.42 7.79 5.75
CA GLY A 88 -28.63 7.68 6.57
C GLY A 88 -28.50 6.78 7.81
N THR A 89 -27.38 6.06 7.97
CA THR A 89 -27.04 5.36 9.22
C THR A 89 -26.46 6.34 10.23
N ASN A 90 -26.59 6.05 11.54
CA ASN A 90 -25.95 6.85 12.59
C ASN A 90 -24.43 6.85 12.38
N ASP A 91 -23.86 8.02 12.14
CA ASP A 91 -22.43 8.23 11.94
C ASP A 91 -21.66 8.45 13.25
N PHE A 92 -22.33 8.32 14.40
CA PHE A 92 -21.77 8.53 15.73
C PHE A 92 -21.23 9.94 15.95
N GLY A 93 -21.71 10.92 15.18
CA GLY A 93 -21.20 12.29 15.21
C GLY A 93 -19.83 12.45 14.55
N LEU A 94 -19.37 11.45 13.80
CA LEU A 94 -18.13 11.52 13.03
C LEU A 94 -18.29 12.47 11.85
N LYS A 95 -17.20 13.11 11.46
CA LYS A 95 -17.18 13.96 10.27
C LYS A 95 -16.89 13.13 9.02
N LYS A 96 -17.74 13.27 8.01
CA LYS A 96 -17.44 12.76 6.66
C LYS A 96 -16.10 13.33 6.21
N THR A 97 -15.25 12.48 5.65
CA THR A 97 -13.94 12.93 5.20
C THR A 97 -14.06 13.80 3.97
N GLU A 98 -13.57 15.03 4.08
CA GLU A 98 -13.26 15.86 2.93
C GLU A 98 -11.81 15.57 2.49
N GLN A 99 -11.55 15.69 1.18
CA GLN A 99 -10.20 15.51 0.65
C GLN A 99 -9.21 16.49 1.30
N PRO A 100 -7.93 16.10 1.50
CA PRO A 100 -7.25 14.94 0.90
C PRO A 100 -7.19 13.67 1.77
N LEU A 101 -7.50 12.52 1.17
CA LEU A 101 -7.34 11.19 1.80
C LEU A 101 -5.98 10.53 1.53
N ASN A 102 -5.33 10.91 0.43
CA ASN A 102 -4.08 10.32 -0.05
C ASN A 102 -2.89 10.88 0.73
N VAL A 103 -2.68 10.34 1.92
CA VAL A 103 -1.60 10.72 2.84
C VAL A 103 -0.66 9.53 3.02
N ILE A 104 0.64 9.80 3.20
CA ILE A 104 1.65 8.78 3.48
C ILE A 104 2.16 8.96 4.91
N HIS A 105 2.20 7.86 5.66
CA HIS A 105 2.72 7.77 7.00
C HIS A 105 4.25 8.00 7.01
N PRO A 106 4.79 8.74 8.00
CA PRO A 106 6.22 9.00 8.09
C PRO A 106 7.10 7.75 8.06
N ASP A 107 6.66 6.66 8.70
CA ASP A 107 7.40 5.39 8.68
C ASP A 107 7.40 4.73 7.31
N LEU A 108 6.27 4.72 6.61
CA LEU A 108 6.19 4.19 5.24
C LEU A 108 7.12 4.98 4.32
N PHE A 109 7.06 6.32 4.39
CA PHE A 109 7.96 7.18 3.63
C PHE A 109 9.42 6.92 3.98
N SER A 110 9.75 6.81 5.26
CA SER A 110 11.10 6.57 5.74
C SER A 110 11.66 5.23 5.28
N LEU A 111 10.83 4.18 5.25
CA LEU A 111 11.21 2.85 4.74
C LEU A 111 11.50 2.92 3.24
N ALA A 112 10.62 3.52 2.45
CA ALA A 112 10.82 3.69 1.01
C ALA A 112 12.11 4.48 0.72
N TRP A 113 12.31 5.59 1.42
CA TRP A 113 13.48 6.45 1.27
C TRP A 113 14.80 5.75 1.64
N LYS A 114 14.81 4.99 2.74
CA LYS A 114 15.99 4.21 3.16
C LYS A 114 16.33 3.14 2.12
N SER A 115 15.32 2.45 1.60
CA SER A 115 15.48 1.44 0.55
C SER A 115 16.09 2.04 -0.71
N GLU A 116 15.55 3.16 -1.19
CA GLU A 116 16.06 3.89 -2.36
C GLU A 116 17.53 4.29 -2.18
N LYS A 117 17.86 4.92 -1.04
CA LYS A 117 19.24 5.31 -0.74
C LYS A 117 20.20 4.13 -0.67
N HIS A 118 19.76 3.00 -0.11
CA HIS A 118 20.57 1.80 -0.05
C HIS A 118 20.86 1.27 -1.45
N ILE A 119 19.84 1.16 -2.31
CA ILE A 119 19.99 0.72 -3.71
C ILE A 119 20.90 1.68 -4.48
N ALA A 120 20.71 3.00 -4.35
CA ALA A 120 21.53 4.00 -5.01
C ALA A 120 23.01 3.93 -4.58
N SER A 121 23.26 3.64 -3.29
CA SER A 121 24.61 3.44 -2.77
C SER A 121 25.26 2.19 -3.33
N GLU A 122 24.56 1.05 -3.33
CA GLU A 122 25.08 -0.21 -3.88
C GLU A 122 25.33 -0.10 -5.39
N TYR A 123 24.39 0.50 -6.14
CA TYR A 123 24.57 0.76 -7.57
C TYR A 123 25.81 1.60 -7.86
N ARG A 124 26.03 2.66 -7.07
CA ARG A 124 27.22 3.50 -7.18
C ARG A 124 28.49 2.66 -6.99
N LYS A 125 28.60 1.88 -5.90
CA LYS A 125 29.78 1.04 -5.65
C LYS A 125 30.08 0.10 -6.82
N ILE A 126 29.04 -0.48 -7.41
CA ILE A 126 29.19 -1.36 -8.58
C ILE A 126 29.81 -0.61 -9.76
N VAL A 127 29.23 0.54 -10.14
CA VAL A 127 29.66 1.35 -11.29
C VAL A 127 31.08 1.89 -11.11
N TRP A 128 31.47 2.26 -9.89
CA TRP A 128 32.78 2.83 -9.60
C TRP A 128 33.89 1.81 -9.34
N GLY A 129 33.60 0.51 -9.45
CA GLY A 129 34.64 -0.52 -9.25
C GLY A 129 34.94 -0.82 -7.77
N GLU A 130 34.10 -0.38 -6.84
CA GLU A 130 34.35 -0.46 -5.40
C GLU A 130 33.94 -1.81 -4.77
N MET A 131 33.31 -2.70 -5.53
CA MET A 131 32.93 -4.04 -5.04
C MET A 131 34.14 -4.99 -5.04
N ALA A 132 34.05 -6.07 -4.25
CA ALA A 132 35.10 -7.09 -4.24
C ALA A 132 35.28 -7.74 -5.65
N PRO A 133 36.49 -8.09 -6.11
CA PRO A 133 36.72 -8.66 -7.45
C PRO A 133 35.86 -9.90 -7.76
N VAL A 134 35.61 -10.76 -6.75
CA VAL A 134 34.75 -11.94 -6.89
C VAL A 134 33.29 -11.58 -7.26
N TYR A 135 32.81 -10.41 -6.85
CA TYR A 135 31.49 -9.91 -7.21
C TYR A 135 31.39 -9.65 -8.72
N TYR A 136 32.38 -8.98 -9.30
CA TYR A 136 32.44 -8.72 -10.74
C TYR A 136 32.61 -10.00 -11.56
N ALA A 137 33.46 -10.93 -11.11
CA ALA A 137 33.60 -12.24 -11.75
C ALA A 137 32.26 -13.02 -11.78
N ARG A 138 31.50 -12.97 -10.69
CA ARG A 138 30.14 -13.56 -10.62
C ARG A 138 29.17 -12.86 -11.57
N LEU A 139 29.20 -11.53 -11.67
CA LEU A 139 28.35 -10.79 -12.62
C LEU A 139 28.68 -11.12 -14.07
N LEU A 140 29.96 -11.19 -14.43
CA LEU A 140 30.40 -11.60 -15.76
C LEU A 140 29.91 -13.01 -16.10
N THR A 141 30.10 -13.95 -15.17
CA THR A 141 29.63 -15.34 -15.33
C THR A 141 28.11 -15.39 -15.53
N LYS A 142 27.34 -14.67 -14.70
CA LYS A 142 25.88 -14.57 -14.85
C LYS A 142 25.47 -13.97 -16.20
N SER A 143 26.17 -12.94 -16.67
CA SER A 143 25.93 -12.29 -17.96
C SER A 143 26.13 -13.27 -19.13
N ILE A 144 27.25 -14.02 -19.12
CA ILE A 144 27.56 -15.05 -20.12
C ILE A 144 26.48 -16.15 -20.11
N LEU A 145 26.19 -16.71 -18.93
CA LEU A 145 25.20 -17.79 -18.80
C LEU A 145 23.80 -17.37 -19.24
N ARG A 146 23.36 -16.13 -18.94
CA ARG A 146 22.07 -15.61 -19.43
C ARG A 146 22.03 -15.46 -20.95
N ARG A 147 23.12 -14.99 -21.58
CA ARG A 147 23.22 -14.90 -23.06
C ARG A 147 23.17 -16.26 -23.73
N LEU A 148 23.74 -17.28 -23.08
CA LEU A 148 23.69 -18.67 -23.53
C LEU A 148 22.36 -19.38 -23.17
N LYS A 149 21.41 -18.69 -22.51
CA LYS A 149 20.13 -19.24 -22.02
C LYS A 149 20.28 -20.41 -21.04
N LEU A 150 21.40 -20.46 -20.33
CA LEU A 150 21.70 -21.49 -19.31
C LEU A 150 21.18 -21.10 -17.91
N LEU A 151 20.80 -19.83 -17.72
CA LEU A 151 20.09 -19.34 -16.54
C LEU A 151 18.74 -18.75 -16.99
N ARG A 152 17.66 -19.13 -16.29
CA ARG A 152 16.35 -18.47 -16.41
C ARG A 152 16.39 -17.13 -15.68
#